data_AF-A0A0F8XHE8-F1
#
_entry.id   AF-A0A0F8XHE8-F1
#
_cell.length_a   1.000
_cell.length_b   1.000
_cell.length_c   1.000
_cell.angle_alpha   90.00
_cell.angle_beta   90.00
_cell.angle_gamma   90.00
#
_symmetry.space_group_name_H-M   'P 1'
#
loop_
_entity.id
_entity.type
_entity.pdbx_description
1 polymer ?
#
loop_
_entity_poly.entity_id
_entity_poly.type
_entity_poly.pdbx_seq_one_letter_code
_entity_poly.pdbx_strand_id
1 'polypeptide(L)'
;DLAGFPNGRRPGDDVVDIALRVVMGRLCYPIPVNGTDTDLGLCATDDASVGNVPFTDGAPLNATMMDASFPYLATPLAGSK
;
A
#
# COMPACT_ATOMS: atom_id res chain seq x y z
N ASP A 1 5.94 -1.50 6.02
CA ASP A 1 7.11 -1.65 6.93
C ASP A 1 6.74 -0.98 8.25
N LEU A 2 7.64 -0.95 9.24
CA LEU A 2 7.36 -0.28 10.52
C LEU A 2 7.65 1.23 10.49
N ALA A 3 7.91 1.81 9.31
CA ALA A 3 8.22 3.24 9.20
C ALA A 3 6.95 4.13 9.25
N GLY A 4 5.82 3.58 9.68
CA GLY A 4 4.53 4.29 9.81
C GLY A 4 3.76 4.41 8.50
N PHE A 5 2.44 4.56 8.61
CA PHE A 5 1.54 4.85 7.50
C PHE A 5 0.72 6.12 7.81
N PRO A 6 0.60 7.09 6.88
CA PRO A 6 1.35 7.23 5.63
C PRO A 6 2.74 7.87 5.87
N ASN A 7 3.78 7.46 5.13
CA ASN A 7 5.15 8.00 5.29
C ASN A 7 5.84 8.43 3.98
N GLY A 8 5.13 8.44 2.85
CA GLY A 8 5.64 8.92 1.56
C GLY A 8 6.74 8.09 0.90
N ARG A 9 7.23 7.01 1.53
CA ARG A 9 8.32 6.16 1.00
C ARG A 9 7.87 5.14 -0.04
N ARG A 10 6.57 5.02 -0.26
CA ARG A 10 5.96 4.11 -1.24
C ARG A 10 4.93 4.85 -2.08
N PRO A 11 5.35 5.72 -3.02
CA PRO A 11 4.39 6.48 -3.81
C PRO A 11 3.52 5.59 -4.71
N GLY A 12 3.93 4.34 -4.96
CA GLY A 12 3.17 3.36 -5.75
C GLY A 12 2.46 2.26 -4.96
N ASP A 13 2.57 2.28 -3.64
CA ASP A 13 1.66 1.55 -2.73
C ASP A 13 1.01 2.67 -1.93
N ASP A 14 0.13 3.39 -2.61
CA ASP A 14 -0.28 4.72 -2.19
C ASP A 14 -1.23 4.67 -0.98
N VAL A 15 -1.54 5.85 -0.45
CA VAL A 15 -2.37 5.97 0.75
C VAL A 15 -3.76 5.38 0.53
N VAL A 16 -4.29 5.50 -0.68
CA VAL A 16 -5.66 5.09 -0.99
C VAL A 16 -5.72 3.58 -1.14
N ASP A 17 -4.80 2.97 -1.86
CA ASP A 17 -4.69 1.51 -2.03
C ASP A 17 -4.54 0.80 -0.68
N ILE A 18 -3.59 1.25 0.15
CA ILE A 18 -3.37 0.64 1.47
C ILE A 18 -4.60 0.81 2.36
N ALA A 19 -5.19 2.02 2.42
CA ALA A 19 -6.37 2.26 3.24
C ALA A 19 -7.57 1.43 2.76
N LEU A 20 -7.79 1.35 1.44
CA LEU A 20 -8.84 0.55 0.83
C LEU A 20 -8.70 -0.92 1.20
N ARG A 21 -7.49 -1.48 1.11
CA ARG A 21 -7.24 -2.88 1.49
C ARG A 21 -7.51 -3.12 2.96
N VAL A 22 -7.14 -2.19 3.85
CA VAL A 22 -7.45 -2.28 5.29
C VAL A 22 -8.97 -2.27 5.52
N VAL A 23 -9.69 -1.36 4.88
CA VAL A 23 -11.17 -1.27 4.97
C VAL A 23 -11.84 -2.54 4.43
N MET A 24 -11.28 -3.15 3.39
CA MET A 24 -11.77 -4.42 2.82
C MET A 24 -11.35 -5.66 3.64
N GLY A 25 -10.73 -5.46 4.80
CA GLY A 25 -10.47 -6.54 5.77
C GLY A 25 -9.09 -7.20 5.65
N ARG A 26 -8.11 -6.55 5.01
CA ARG A 26 -6.74 -7.11 4.90
C ARG A 26 -6.10 -7.46 6.24
N LEU A 27 -6.46 -6.76 7.31
CA LEU A 27 -5.91 -6.99 8.66
C LEU A 27 -6.51 -8.21 9.39
N CYS A 28 -7.55 -8.84 8.83
CA CYS A 28 -8.09 -10.13 9.31
C CYS A 28 -7.30 -11.33 8.79
N TYR A 29 -6.31 -11.09 7.91
CA TYR A 29 -5.42 -12.11 7.36
C TYR A 29 -3.98 -11.88 7.84
N PRO A 30 -3.13 -12.91 7.82
CA PRO A 30 -1.70 -12.73 8.03
C PRO A 30 -1.13 -11.67 7.08
N ILE A 31 -0.42 -10.71 7.65
CA ILE A 31 0.30 -9.67 6.89
C ILE A 31 1.80 -9.73 7.20
N PRO A 32 2.67 -9.35 6.26
CA PRO A 32 4.10 -9.31 6.50
C PRO A 32 4.44 -8.17 7.48
N VAL A 33 4.69 -8.51 8.74
CA VAL A 33 5.24 -7.62 9.76
C VAL A 33 6.74 -7.88 9.83
N ASN A 34 7.53 -6.90 9.42
CA ASN A 34 9.00 -7.02 9.34
C ASN A 34 9.47 -8.24 8.53
N GLY A 35 8.75 -8.60 7.46
CA GLY A 35 9.07 -9.73 6.59
C GLY A 35 8.53 -11.08 7.05
N THR A 36 7.84 -11.15 8.19
CA THR A 36 7.22 -12.38 8.71
C THR A 36 5.70 -12.24 8.64
N ASP A 37 5.04 -13.21 8.01
CA ASP A 37 3.57 -13.26 8.01
C ASP A 37 3.07 -13.45 9.44
N THR A 38 2.32 -12.47 9.91
CA THR A 38 1.84 -12.36 11.29
C THR A 38 0.34 -12.19 11.26
N ASP A 39 -0.38 -13.08 11.93
CA ASP A 39 -1.79 -12.90 12.25
C ASP A 39 -1.89 -11.90 13.42
N LEU A 40 -2.66 -10.83 13.21
CA LEU A 40 -2.86 -9.79 14.21
C LEU A 40 -3.97 -10.12 15.21
N GLY A 41 -4.80 -11.15 14.94
CA GLY A 41 -5.89 -11.57 15.82
C GLY A 41 -7.00 -10.52 16.02
N LEU A 42 -7.18 -9.61 15.07
CA LEU A 42 -8.16 -8.52 15.15
C LEU A 42 -9.59 -8.94 14.77
N CYS A 43 -9.72 -10.00 13.95
CA CYS A 43 -10.96 -10.53 13.39
C CYS A 43 -10.70 -11.92 12.81
N ALA A 44 -11.76 -12.68 12.51
CA ALA A 44 -11.64 -13.94 11.77
C ALA A 44 -11.58 -13.67 10.26
N THR A 45 -10.94 -14.57 9.51
CA THR A 45 -10.94 -14.48 8.03
C THR A 45 -12.35 -14.55 7.43
N ASP A 46 -13.28 -15.22 8.10
CA ASP A 46 -14.70 -15.29 7.73
C ASP A 46 -15.43 -13.93 7.85
N ASP A 47 -14.93 -13.02 8.70
CA ASP A 47 -15.46 -11.65 8.82
C ASP A 47 -15.04 -10.77 7.62
N ALA A 48 -14.07 -11.22 6.83
CA ALA A 48 -13.45 -10.48 5.73
C ALA A 48 -13.29 -11.36 4.48
N SER A 49 -14.40 -11.89 3.94
CA SER A 49 -14.39 -12.79 2.77
C SER A 49 -13.58 -12.32 1.55
N VAL A 50 -13.33 -11.01 1.41
CA VAL A 50 -12.55 -10.40 0.33
C VAL A 50 -11.22 -9.78 0.78
N GLY A 51 -10.77 -10.01 2.01
CA GLY A 51 -9.59 -9.33 2.58
C GLY A 51 -8.26 -9.64 1.89
N ASN A 52 -8.19 -10.73 1.10
CA ASN A 52 -7.03 -11.07 0.26
C ASN A 52 -7.12 -10.59 -1.19
N VAL A 53 -8.24 -9.97 -1.59
CA VAL A 53 -8.37 -9.40 -2.94
C VAL A 53 -7.38 -8.22 -3.08
N PRO A 54 -6.65 -8.14 -4.21
CA PRO A 54 -5.71 -7.04 -4.45
C PRO A 54 -6.46 -5.78 -4.89
N PHE A 55 -7.26 -5.20 -4.00
CA PHE A 55 -7.95 -3.95 -4.27
C PHE A 55 -6.98 -2.81 -4.56
N THR A 56 -7.32 -2.01 -5.56
CA THR A 56 -6.66 -0.74 -5.90
C THR A 56 -7.72 0.32 -6.19
N ASP A 57 -7.35 1.58 -6.13
CA ASP A 57 -8.21 2.72 -6.49
C ASP A 57 -8.31 2.96 -8.01
N GLY A 58 -7.52 2.21 -8.80
CA GLY A 58 -7.47 2.29 -10.25
C GLY A 58 -6.58 3.40 -10.79
N ALA A 59 -5.82 4.11 -9.94
CA ALA A 59 -4.84 5.08 -10.36
C ALA A 59 -3.70 4.40 -11.15
N PRO A 60 -3.25 4.99 -12.27
CA PRO A 60 -2.16 4.43 -13.04
C PRO A 60 -0.84 4.51 -12.27
N LEU A 61 -0.26 3.35 -11.97
CA LEU A 61 1.04 3.21 -11.33
C LEU A 61 2.11 2.88 -12.38
N ASN A 62 3.13 3.72 -12.47
CA ASN A 62 4.32 3.46 -13.28
C ASN A 62 5.57 3.69 -12.43
N ALA A 63 6.36 2.63 -12.26
CA ALA A 63 7.59 2.65 -11.48
C ALA A 63 8.61 3.68 -11.98
N THR A 64 8.57 4.06 -13.26
CA THR A 64 9.47 5.09 -13.81
C THR A 64 9.11 6.51 -13.34
N MET A 65 7.98 6.69 -12.66
CA MET A 65 7.55 7.98 -12.10
C MET A 65 8.06 8.18 -10.67
N MET A 66 8.80 7.21 -10.10
CA MET A 66 9.18 7.18 -8.70
C MET A 66 10.68 6.95 -8.51
N ASP A 67 11.30 7.77 -7.67
CA ASP A 67 12.69 7.62 -7.25
C ASP A 67 12.77 6.78 -5.96
N ALA A 68 13.91 6.10 -5.74
CA ALA A 68 14.15 5.28 -4.55
C ALA A 68 14.55 6.12 -3.31
N SER A 69 14.76 7.42 -3.48
CA SER A 69 15.16 8.36 -2.43
C SER A 69 14.31 9.62 -2.48
N PHE A 70 14.23 10.32 -1.35
CA PHE A 70 13.51 11.59 -1.30
C PHE A 70 14.15 12.64 -2.22
N PRO A 71 13.35 13.44 -2.96
CA PRO A 71 11.90 13.37 -3.09
C PRO A 71 11.49 12.21 -4.03
N TYR A 72 10.68 11.27 -3.54
CA TYR A 72 10.38 9.99 -4.22
C TYR A 72 9.61 10.11 -5.56
N LEU A 73 9.31 11.32 -6.01
CA LEU A 73 8.69 11.59 -7.31
C LEU A 73 9.79 11.94 -8.31
N ALA A 74 9.76 11.26 -9.46
CA ALA A 74 10.69 11.56 -10.54
C ALA A 74 10.58 13.04 -10.94
N THR A 75 11.73 13.63 -11.27
CA THR A 75 11.78 15.04 -11.69
C THR A 75 10.92 15.24 -12.94
N PRO A 76 9.98 16.21 -12.95
CA PRO A 76 9.16 16.48 -14.12
C PRO A 76 10.02 16.86 -15.34
N LEU A 77 9.62 16.40 -16.52
CA LEU A 77 10.24 16.84 -17.76
C LEU A 77 9.97 18.34 -17.96
N ALA A 78 11.02 19.12 -18.18
CA ALA A 78 10.92 20.56 -18.39
C ALA A 78 9.94 20.87 -19.54
N GLY A 79 8.94 21.71 -19.27
CA GLY A 79 7.92 22.10 -20.24
C GLY A 79 6.72 21.15 -20.36
N SER A 80 6.63 20.07 -19.58
CA SER A 80 5.37 19.32 -19.44
C SER A 80 4.31 20.20 -18.76
N LYS A 81 3.12 20.25 -19.36
CA LYS A 81 1.91 20.86 -18.81
C LYS A 81 0.86 19.80 -18.59
#